data_AF-A0AAD8C3T5-F1
#
_entry.id   AF-A0AAD8C3T5-F1
#
_cell.length_a   1.000
_cell.length_b   1.000
_cell.length_c   1.000
_cell.angle_alpha   90.00
_cell.angle_beta   90.00
_cell.angle_gamma   90.00
#
_symmetry.space_group_name_H-M   'P 1'
#
loop_
_entity.id
_entity.type
_entity.pdbx_description
1 polymer ?
#
loop_
_entity_poly.entity_id
_entity_poly.type
_entity_poly.pdbx_seq_one_letter_code
_entity_poly.pdbx_strand_id
1 'polypeptide(L)'
;MAVFLHLAVWATLVSLSTSELLIDVQPNVISEEVTPKLVINCSISNNQVQQIDMIRSLSLARYNENIKEFEIMVYLEAATLNLTQYVQFQRSQIGFGNMYIILTFQEPTQSDARVYRCNVTGDDASGINISLVNKKEVKYETLSKPLLDEIRRLKKDADKNQCSSIKEEITDKKKQRSKLSFVGSSEVINEFIDPLTLTCSFQDLNLHPNKNYTVEFMYIFHETNGVIATISKGQTVVTALQEVGSNHVKGELSDEKLQESYLHATWRNVRSSDSGKYFCGAHVIGSDGRAERLNEMVTVKVKLPTFEDLVNVIQKLLIQVNDDREILQYNTQNIKSIQNELSKNQDNVIKIYKDLDNHEQNFIRIKIDLDSNQQNIKNINQDLDNQKQNIIRINTDLDSKEQQFTRFNKDLDSKQQTIISIKQDLESSKKDFNEHRQNISIFKDMLDTVILNRSSSLADVKEELTK
;
A
#
# COMPACT_ATOMS: atom_id res chain seq x y z
N MET A 1 30.38 -4.40 15.17
CA MET A 1 30.15 -5.23 13.97
C MET A 1 28.69 -5.68 13.90
N ALA A 2 27.74 -4.76 13.71
CA ALA A 2 26.31 -5.13 13.65
C ALA A 2 25.45 -4.18 12.78
N VAL A 3 26.05 -3.26 12.01
CA VAL A 3 25.28 -2.25 11.26
C VAL A 3 25.45 -2.35 9.75
N PHE A 4 26.43 -3.11 9.24
CA PHE A 4 26.63 -3.31 7.80
C PHE A 4 25.94 -4.55 7.21
N LEU A 5 25.34 -5.41 8.04
CA LEU A 5 24.67 -6.63 7.56
C LEU A 5 23.17 -6.44 7.28
N HIS A 6 22.54 -5.39 7.81
CA HIS A 6 21.10 -5.19 7.67
C HIS A 6 20.68 -4.47 6.37
N LEU A 7 21.61 -3.78 5.70
CA LEU A 7 21.32 -3.10 4.42
C LEU A 7 21.50 -4.01 3.18
N ALA A 8 22.17 -5.15 3.32
CA ALA A 8 22.36 -6.10 2.22
C ALA A 8 21.22 -7.14 2.10
N VAL A 9 20.36 -7.26 3.12
CA VAL A 9 19.30 -8.29 3.17
C VAL A 9 17.93 -7.75 2.73
N TRP A 10 17.78 -6.43 2.56
CA TRP A 10 16.52 -5.81 2.14
C TRP A 10 16.42 -5.49 0.63
N ALA A 11 17.45 -5.82 -0.16
CA ALA A 11 17.46 -5.51 -1.60
C ALA A 11 17.07 -6.67 -2.53
N THR A 12 16.77 -7.87 -2.02
CA THR A 12 16.50 -9.04 -2.89
C THR A 12 15.33 -9.89 -2.42
N LEU A 13 14.16 -9.27 -2.25
CA LEU A 13 12.86 -9.96 -2.30
C LEU A 13 11.86 -9.09 -3.07
N VAL A 14 12.29 -8.52 -4.20
CA VAL A 14 11.35 -8.25 -5.28
C VAL A 14 11.24 -9.57 -6.02
N SER A 15 10.12 -10.27 -5.85
CA SER A 15 9.74 -11.36 -6.75
C SER A 15 9.64 -10.77 -8.16
N LEU A 16 10.73 -10.82 -8.94
CA LEU A 16 10.64 -10.66 -10.38
C LEU A 16 9.74 -11.80 -10.86
N SER A 17 8.48 -11.51 -11.13
CA SER A 17 7.60 -12.42 -11.86
C SER A 17 8.21 -12.59 -13.26
N THR A 18 9.02 -13.63 -13.44
CA THR A 18 9.59 -13.95 -14.74
C THR A 18 8.46 -14.41 -15.65
N SER A 19 8.16 -13.59 -16.65
CA SER A 19 7.13 -13.86 -17.64
C SER A 19 7.70 -14.85 -18.68
N GLU A 20 7.12 -16.05 -18.75
CA GLU A 20 7.68 -17.24 -19.41
C GLU A 20 6.68 -17.81 -20.42
N LEU A 21 7.20 -18.33 -21.54
CA LEU A 21 6.42 -19.07 -22.53
C LEU A 21 6.21 -20.51 -22.05
N LEU A 22 4.97 -20.87 -21.80
CA LEU A 22 4.60 -22.16 -21.21
C LEU A 22 3.94 -23.06 -22.25
N ILE A 23 4.39 -24.32 -22.29
CA ILE A 23 3.68 -25.40 -22.94
C ILE A 23 3.46 -26.53 -21.94
N ASP A 24 2.20 -26.87 -21.72
CA ASP A 24 1.79 -27.97 -20.85
C ASP A 24 0.93 -28.97 -21.62
N VAL A 25 1.10 -30.26 -21.31
CA VAL A 25 0.37 -31.33 -21.98
C VAL A 25 -0.09 -32.37 -20.98
N GLN A 26 -1.39 -32.66 -20.99
CA GLN A 26 -2.02 -33.56 -20.04
C GLN A 26 -3.00 -34.53 -20.73
N PRO A 27 -2.85 -35.86 -20.55
CA PRO A 27 -1.69 -36.54 -19.95
C PRO A 27 -0.47 -36.54 -20.90
N ASN A 28 0.73 -36.75 -20.35
CA ASN A 28 1.99 -36.83 -21.11
C ASN A 28 2.24 -38.23 -21.75
N VAL A 29 1.42 -39.21 -21.39
CA VAL A 29 1.38 -40.55 -21.99
C VAL A 29 -0.06 -40.86 -22.37
N ILE A 30 -0.27 -41.36 -23.60
CA ILE A 30 -1.59 -41.73 -24.11
C ILE A 30 -1.60 -43.18 -24.61
N SER A 31 -2.78 -43.80 -24.55
CA SER A 31 -3.07 -45.13 -25.10
C SER A 31 -4.45 -45.10 -25.77
N GLU A 32 -4.53 -45.67 -26.98
CA GLU A 32 -5.79 -45.77 -27.71
C GLU A 32 -6.81 -46.59 -26.91
N GLU A 33 -8.09 -46.19 -26.94
CA GLU A 33 -9.24 -46.77 -26.21
C GLU A 33 -9.26 -46.58 -24.68
N VAL A 34 -8.16 -46.13 -24.06
CA VAL A 34 -8.04 -45.91 -22.61
C VAL A 34 -7.95 -44.43 -22.27
N THR A 35 -7.18 -43.64 -23.02
CA THR A 35 -7.10 -42.20 -22.80
C THR A 35 -8.32 -41.52 -23.41
N PRO A 36 -9.20 -40.88 -22.61
CA PRO A 36 -10.40 -40.24 -23.13
C PRO A 36 -10.11 -38.89 -23.78
N LYS A 37 -9.06 -38.19 -23.32
CA LYS A 37 -8.75 -36.82 -23.73
C LYS A 37 -7.27 -36.50 -23.60
N LEU A 38 -6.74 -35.75 -24.56
CA LEU A 38 -5.40 -35.13 -24.53
C LEU A 38 -5.55 -33.61 -24.67
N VAL A 39 -4.96 -32.85 -23.73
CA VAL A 39 -5.00 -31.38 -23.72
C VAL A 39 -3.60 -30.82 -23.87
N ILE A 40 -3.43 -29.89 -24.81
CA ILE A 40 -2.20 -29.15 -25.03
C ILE A 40 -2.49 -27.66 -24.80
N ASN A 41 -1.84 -27.09 -23.79
CA ASN A 41 -1.94 -25.69 -23.45
C ASN A 41 -0.65 -24.97 -23.85
N CYS A 42 -0.77 -23.90 -24.64
CA CYS A 42 0.30 -23.02 -25.05
C CYS A 42 -0.07 -21.60 -24.63
N SER A 43 0.67 -21.02 -23.69
CA SER A 43 0.32 -19.74 -23.08
C SER A 43 1.53 -18.91 -22.70
N ILE A 44 1.29 -17.62 -22.48
CA ILE A 44 2.30 -16.68 -21.98
C ILE A 44 1.89 -16.23 -20.58
N SER A 45 2.76 -16.39 -19.59
CA SER A 45 2.47 -15.88 -18.24
C SER A 45 2.57 -14.34 -18.23
N ASN A 46 1.56 -13.68 -17.65
CA ASN A 46 1.45 -12.21 -17.54
C ASN A 46 1.48 -11.43 -18.87
N ASN A 47 1.20 -12.06 -20.01
CA ASN A 47 1.21 -11.42 -21.35
C ASN A 47 2.54 -10.71 -21.71
N GLN A 48 3.62 -11.09 -21.05
CA GLN A 48 4.96 -10.59 -21.32
C GLN A 48 5.86 -11.80 -21.54
N VAL A 49 6.89 -11.67 -22.36
CA VAL A 49 7.90 -12.72 -22.49
C VAL A 49 9.25 -12.03 -22.44
N GLN A 50 10.16 -12.55 -21.61
CA GLN A 50 11.51 -12.00 -21.54
C GLN A 50 12.09 -11.88 -22.95
N GLN A 51 12.62 -10.70 -23.30
CA GLN A 51 13.20 -10.33 -24.60
C GLN A 51 12.22 -9.81 -25.66
N ILE A 52 10.89 -10.04 -25.55
CA ILE A 52 9.88 -9.53 -26.50
C ILE A 52 9.10 -8.37 -25.88
N ASP A 53 9.24 -7.17 -26.45
CA ASP A 53 8.56 -5.97 -25.98
C ASP A 53 7.19 -5.77 -26.65
N MET A 54 7.06 -6.15 -27.92
CA MET A 54 5.77 -6.13 -28.64
C MET A 54 5.46 -7.50 -29.22
N ILE A 55 4.53 -8.23 -28.59
CA ILE A 55 4.12 -9.55 -29.08
C ILE A 55 3.22 -9.39 -30.31
N ARG A 56 3.58 -10.09 -31.40
CA ARG A 56 2.83 -10.11 -32.65
C ARG A 56 1.92 -11.33 -32.75
N SER A 57 2.37 -12.50 -32.30
CA SER A 57 1.58 -13.72 -32.41
C SER A 57 1.99 -14.84 -31.47
N LEU A 58 1.05 -15.77 -31.25
CA LEU A 58 1.29 -17.06 -30.59
C LEU A 58 0.88 -18.19 -31.53
N SER A 59 1.66 -19.26 -31.61
CA SER A 59 1.39 -20.39 -32.49
C SER A 59 1.63 -21.72 -31.80
N LEU A 60 0.76 -22.68 -32.06
CA LEU A 60 0.89 -24.07 -31.65
C LEU A 60 1.16 -24.92 -32.88
N ALA A 61 2.24 -25.70 -32.85
CA ALA A 61 2.67 -26.55 -33.94
C ALA A 61 2.90 -27.99 -33.45
N ARG A 62 2.78 -28.96 -34.36
CA ARG A 62 3.04 -30.37 -34.09
C ARG A 62 4.14 -30.86 -35.02
N TYR A 63 5.06 -31.65 -34.46
CA TYR A 63 6.13 -32.24 -35.24
C TYR A 63 5.58 -33.30 -36.19
N ASN A 64 5.85 -33.13 -37.47
CA ASN A 64 5.46 -34.04 -38.52
C ASN A 64 6.69 -34.85 -38.94
N GLU A 65 6.66 -36.15 -38.64
CA GLU A 65 7.79 -37.05 -38.87
C GLU A 65 8.07 -37.28 -40.37
N ASN A 66 7.05 -37.15 -41.23
CA ASN A 66 7.18 -37.39 -42.66
C ASN A 66 8.00 -36.30 -43.36
N ILE A 67 7.75 -35.04 -42.99
CA ILE A 67 8.46 -33.87 -43.53
C ILE A 67 9.60 -33.40 -42.63
N LYS A 68 9.76 -34.00 -41.45
CA LYS A 68 10.77 -33.65 -40.41
C LYS A 68 10.74 -32.18 -39.98
N GLU A 69 9.55 -31.58 -40.01
CA GLU A 69 9.34 -30.19 -39.66
C GLU A 69 8.14 -30.02 -38.72
N PHE A 70 8.06 -28.86 -38.06
CA PHE A 70 6.90 -28.50 -37.25
C PHE A 70 5.84 -27.82 -38.11
N GLU A 71 4.72 -28.51 -38.27
CA GLU A 71 3.55 -27.97 -38.96
C GLU A 71 2.74 -27.11 -37.99
N ILE A 72 2.53 -25.84 -38.35
CA ILE A 72 1.70 -24.93 -37.56
C ILE A 72 0.26 -25.42 -37.65
N MET A 73 -0.31 -25.72 -36.50
CA MET A 73 -1.69 -26.21 -36.38
C MET A 73 -2.64 -25.04 -36.21
N VAL A 74 -2.28 -24.12 -35.32
CA VAL A 74 -3.09 -23.00 -34.90
C VAL A 74 -2.20 -21.77 -34.69
N TYR A 75 -2.67 -20.62 -35.15
CA TYR A 75 -1.99 -19.33 -35.06
C TYR A 75 -2.95 -18.29 -34.50
N LEU A 76 -2.50 -17.50 -33.54
CA LEU A 76 -3.24 -16.44 -32.89
C LEU A 76 -2.49 -15.12 -33.10
N GLU A 77 -3.14 -14.17 -33.76
CA GLU A 77 -2.62 -12.82 -33.94
C GLU A 77 -2.89 -11.97 -32.69
N ALA A 78 -1.86 -11.34 -32.11
CA ALA A 78 -1.99 -10.64 -30.83
C ALA A 78 -2.79 -9.34 -30.94
N ALA A 79 -2.69 -8.62 -32.06
CA ALA A 79 -3.35 -7.33 -32.25
C ALA A 79 -4.86 -7.44 -32.45
N THR A 80 -5.31 -8.48 -33.15
CA THR A 80 -6.72 -8.68 -33.51
C THR A 80 -7.39 -9.77 -32.66
N LEU A 81 -6.61 -10.60 -31.97
CA LEU A 81 -7.03 -11.84 -31.31
C LEU A 81 -7.74 -12.81 -32.26
N ASN A 82 -7.46 -12.70 -33.57
CA ASN A 82 -7.99 -13.63 -34.56
C ASN A 82 -7.19 -14.93 -34.57
N LEU A 83 -7.93 -16.04 -34.50
CA LEU A 83 -7.37 -17.38 -34.59
C LEU A 83 -7.46 -17.90 -36.03
N THR A 84 -6.34 -18.38 -36.57
CA THR A 84 -6.28 -19.11 -37.83
C THR A 84 -5.93 -20.57 -37.56
N GLN A 85 -6.78 -21.48 -38.05
CA GLN A 85 -6.56 -22.92 -38.00
C GLN A 85 -6.05 -23.41 -39.36
N TYR A 86 -4.85 -23.99 -39.38
CA TYR A 86 -4.20 -24.48 -40.61
C TYR A 86 -4.42 -25.98 -40.82
N VAL A 87 -4.71 -26.72 -39.75
CA VAL A 87 -4.93 -28.18 -39.80
C VAL A 87 -6.31 -28.49 -39.22
N GLN A 88 -7.13 -29.22 -39.96
CA GLN A 88 -8.42 -29.71 -39.47
C GLN A 88 -8.22 -30.97 -38.62
N PHE A 89 -8.75 -30.94 -37.40
CA PHE A 89 -8.68 -32.05 -36.46
C PHE A 89 -10.05 -32.70 -36.33
N GLN A 90 -10.09 -34.03 -36.28
CA GLN A 90 -11.32 -34.75 -35.96
C GLN A 90 -11.48 -34.85 -34.45
N ARG A 91 -12.71 -34.67 -33.95
CA ARG A 91 -13.07 -34.79 -32.52
C ARG A 91 -12.20 -33.93 -31.60
N SER A 92 -11.88 -32.71 -32.01
CA SER A 92 -11.12 -31.78 -31.20
C SER A 92 -11.87 -30.50 -30.86
N GLN A 93 -11.38 -29.79 -29.87
CA GLN A 93 -11.86 -28.47 -29.48
C GLN A 93 -10.67 -27.52 -29.32
N ILE A 94 -10.84 -26.27 -29.76
CA ILE A 94 -9.84 -25.21 -29.60
C ILE A 94 -10.43 -24.12 -28.72
N GLY A 95 -9.77 -23.83 -27.60
CA GLY A 95 -10.00 -22.64 -26.79
C GLY A 95 -8.87 -21.64 -27.00
N PHE A 96 -9.18 -20.35 -27.10
CA PHE A 96 -8.17 -19.30 -27.22
C PHE A 96 -8.66 -18.02 -26.56
N GLY A 97 -7.72 -17.12 -26.27
CA GLY A 97 -8.03 -15.82 -25.68
C GLY A 97 -6.77 -14.97 -25.60
N ASN A 98 -6.68 -14.11 -24.59
CA ASN A 98 -5.52 -13.22 -24.42
C ASN A 98 -4.22 -14.03 -24.24
N MET A 99 -3.46 -14.20 -25.32
CA MET A 99 -2.17 -14.88 -25.39
C MET A 99 -2.13 -16.31 -24.83
N TYR A 100 -3.19 -17.09 -25.11
CA TYR A 100 -3.19 -18.53 -24.90
C TYR A 100 -3.97 -19.29 -25.99
N ILE A 101 -3.56 -20.54 -26.23
CA ILE A 101 -4.19 -21.51 -27.12
C ILE A 101 -4.27 -22.84 -26.37
N ILE A 102 -5.46 -23.43 -26.30
CA ILE A 102 -5.72 -24.75 -25.74
C ILE A 102 -6.28 -25.63 -26.85
N LEU A 103 -5.59 -26.72 -27.18
CA LEU A 103 -6.05 -27.74 -28.11
C LEU A 103 -6.39 -29.01 -27.34
N THR A 104 -7.62 -29.49 -27.50
CA THR A 104 -8.14 -30.70 -26.87
C THR A 104 -8.47 -31.74 -27.92
N PHE A 105 -7.86 -32.92 -27.85
CA PHE A 105 -8.25 -34.10 -28.64
C PHE A 105 -9.12 -35.03 -27.80
N GLN A 106 -10.28 -35.44 -28.31
CA GLN A 106 -11.11 -36.48 -27.72
C GLN A 106 -10.72 -37.84 -28.33
N GLU A 107 -10.54 -38.85 -27.47
CA GLU A 107 -10.10 -40.19 -27.85
C GLU A 107 -8.80 -40.16 -28.70
N PRO A 108 -7.71 -39.59 -28.17
CA PRO A 108 -6.45 -39.45 -28.89
C PRO A 108 -5.87 -40.80 -29.33
N THR A 109 -5.32 -40.80 -30.53
CA THR A 109 -4.73 -42.00 -31.17
C THR A 109 -3.21 -41.98 -31.06
N GLN A 110 -2.56 -43.06 -31.51
CA GLN A 110 -1.09 -43.08 -31.66
C GLN A 110 -0.55 -41.94 -32.53
N SER A 111 -1.35 -41.41 -33.46
CA SER A 111 -0.94 -40.30 -34.31
C SER A 111 -0.83 -38.97 -33.55
N ASP A 112 -1.48 -38.84 -32.38
CA ASP A 112 -1.47 -37.65 -31.54
C ASP A 112 -0.32 -37.64 -30.52
N ALA A 113 0.35 -38.78 -30.32
CA ALA A 113 1.59 -38.90 -29.55
C ALA A 113 2.76 -38.34 -30.36
N ARG A 114 2.95 -37.02 -30.29
CA ARG A 114 3.97 -36.26 -31.02
C ARG A 114 4.61 -35.21 -30.13
N VAL A 115 5.66 -34.56 -30.66
CA VAL A 115 6.24 -33.37 -30.03
C VAL A 115 5.44 -32.14 -30.46
N TYR A 116 4.92 -31.41 -29.48
CA TYR A 116 4.21 -30.15 -29.68
C TYR A 116 5.15 -28.98 -29.38
N ARG A 117 4.98 -27.89 -30.12
CA ARG A 117 5.79 -26.68 -30.04
C ARG A 117 4.89 -25.46 -29.89
N CYS A 118 5.09 -24.74 -28.80
CA CYS A 118 4.51 -23.42 -28.57
C CYS A 118 5.55 -22.38 -28.98
N ASN A 119 5.16 -21.43 -29.82
CA ASN A 119 6.06 -20.41 -30.36
C ASN A 119 5.40 -19.04 -30.34
N VAL A 120 6.05 -18.08 -29.70
CA VAL A 120 5.66 -16.66 -29.70
C VAL A 120 6.60 -15.89 -30.63
N THR A 121 6.05 -14.96 -31.41
CA THR A 121 6.84 -14.03 -32.22
C THR A 121 6.48 -12.59 -31.88
N GLY A 122 7.46 -11.70 -31.94
CA GLY A 122 7.28 -10.28 -31.65
C GLY A 122 8.53 -9.48 -31.98
N ASP A 123 8.52 -8.22 -31.60
CA ASP A 123 9.68 -7.33 -31.76
C ASP A 123 10.32 -7.03 -30.41
N ASP A 124 11.65 -6.93 -30.41
CA ASP A 124 12.42 -6.40 -29.28
C ASP A 124 12.37 -4.85 -29.24
N ALA A 125 12.99 -4.24 -28.22
CA ALA A 125 13.07 -2.79 -28.04
C ALA A 125 13.70 -2.04 -29.22
N SER A 126 14.45 -2.73 -30.09
CA SER A 126 15.08 -2.16 -31.29
C SER A 126 14.22 -2.35 -32.55
N GLY A 127 13.05 -2.99 -32.43
CA GLY A 127 12.16 -3.29 -33.55
C GLY A 127 12.60 -4.51 -34.38
N ILE A 128 13.51 -5.34 -33.86
CA ILE A 128 13.98 -6.56 -34.52
C ILE A 128 13.01 -7.71 -34.21
N ASN A 129 12.62 -8.44 -35.25
CA ASN A 129 11.76 -9.61 -35.09
C ASN A 129 12.50 -10.75 -34.37
N ILE A 130 11.91 -11.23 -33.29
CA ILE A 130 12.43 -12.33 -32.47
C ILE A 130 11.33 -13.35 -32.18
N SER A 131 11.74 -14.59 -31.95
CA SER A 131 10.83 -15.70 -31.65
C SER A 131 11.33 -16.54 -30.49
N LEU A 132 10.44 -16.92 -29.58
CA LEU A 132 10.73 -17.80 -28.46
C LEU A 132 9.89 -19.06 -28.53
N VAL A 133 10.51 -20.19 -28.21
CA VAL A 133 9.96 -21.52 -28.47
C VAL A 133 10.08 -22.39 -27.23
N ASN A 134 8.99 -23.08 -26.90
CA ASN A 134 8.98 -24.15 -25.90
C ASN A 134 8.32 -25.42 -26.47
N LYS A 135 8.76 -26.61 -26.03
CA LYS A 135 8.34 -27.90 -26.60
C LYS A 135 7.96 -28.91 -25.53
N LYS A 136 6.99 -29.77 -25.85
CA LYS A 136 6.57 -30.89 -24.99
C LYS A 136 6.29 -32.15 -25.81
N GLU A 137 6.80 -33.28 -25.36
CA GLU A 137 6.56 -34.59 -25.98
C GLU A 137 5.38 -35.31 -25.32
N VAL A 138 4.53 -35.92 -26.15
CA VAL A 138 3.50 -36.87 -25.74
C VAL A 138 3.92 -38.26 -26.18
N LYS A 139 3.99 -39.21 -25.25
CA LYS A 139 4.41 -40.59 -25.52
C LYS A 139 3.20 -41.50 -25.74
N TYR A 140 3.35 -42.49 -26.62
CA TYR A 140 2.35 -43.53 -26.82
C TYR A 140 2.72 -44.80 -26.05
N GLU A 141 1.78 -45.34 -25.29
CA GLU A 141 1.93 -46.63 -24.63
C GLU A 141 1.00 -47.67 -25.28
N THR A 142 1.59 -48.76 -25.77
CA THR A 142 0.83 -49.85 -26.40
C THR A 142 0.42 -50.86 -25.34
N LEU A 143 -0.88 -50.96 -25.09
CA LEU A 143 -1.42 -51.94 -24.16
C LEU A 143 -1.41 -53.34 -24.78
N SER A 144 -1.27 -54.38 -23.95
CA SER A 144 -1.23 -55.75 -24.44
C SER A 144 -2.60 -56.18 -24.98
N LYS A 145 -2.60 -56.94 -26.09
CA LYS A 145 -3.82 -57.39 -26.77
C LYS A 145 -4.86 -58.07 -25.85
N PRO A 146 -4.47 -58.92 -24.88
CA PRO A 146 -5.43 -59.50 -23.92
C PRO A 146 -6.13 -58.46 -23.05
N LEU A 147 -5.45 -57.36 -22.70
CA LEU A 147 -6.00 -56.28 -21.88
C LEU A 147 -7.01 -55.43 -22.68
N LEU A 148 -6.70 -55.15 -23.95
CA LEU A 148 -7.60 -54.47 -24.88
C LEU A 148 -8.86 -55.29 -25.15
N ASP A 149 -8.73 -56.60 -25.35
CA ASP A 149 -9.86 -57.49 -25.58
C ASP A 149 -10.76 -57.61 -24.33
N GLU A 150 -10.20 -57.58 -23.12
CA GLU A 150 -10.96 -57.56 -21.87
C GLU A 150 -11.64 -56.19 -21.62
N ILE A 151 -10.98 -55.07 -21.93
CA ILE A 151 -11.60 -53.72 -21.87
C ILE A 151 -12.79 -53.63 -22.84
N ARG A 152 -12.63 -54.16 -24.06
CA ARG A 152 -13.72 -54.24 -25.05
C ARG A 152 -14.83 -55.19 -24.60
N ARG A 153 -14.50 -56.33 -23.97
CA ARG A 153 -15.50 -57.25 -23.39
C ARG A 153 -16.29 -56.59 -22.27
N LEU A 154 -15.63 -55.91 -21.33
CA LEU A 154 -16.29 -55.21 -20.22
C LEU A 154 -17.17 -54.04 -20.71
N LYS A 155 -16.72 -53.27 -21.70
CA LYS A 155 -17.57 -52.24 -22.36
C LYS A 155 -18.81 -52.87 -23.02
N LYS A 156 -18.69 -54.06 -23.62
CA LYS A 156 -19.79 -54.75 -24.31
C LYS A 156 -20.73 -55.52 -23.38
N ASP A 157 -20.24 -56.02 -22.26
CA ASP A 157 -21.03 -56.68 -21.21
C ASP A 157 -21.82 -55.66 -20.37
N ALA A 158 -21.33 -54.41 -20.25
CA ALA A 158 -22.07 -53.28 -19.67
C ALA A 158 -23.33 -52.93 -20.49
N ASP A 159 -23.30 -53.10 -21.81
CA ASP A 159 -24.45 -52.86 -22.69
C ASP A 159 -25.45 -54.05 -22.75
N LYS A 160 -25.09 -55.25 -22.26
CA LYS A 160 -25.88 -56.49 -22.48
C LYS A 160 -26.49 -57.16 -21.25
N ASN A 161 -26.04 -56.89 -20.03
CA ASN A 161 -26.53 -57.61 -18.87
C ASN A 161 -27.71 -56.91 -18.18
N GLN A 162 -28.91 -57.12 -18.73
CA GLN A 162 -30.16 -57.10 -17.97
C GLN A 162 -30.25 -58.41 -17.16
N CYS A 163 -30.38 -58.27 -15.84
CA CYS A 163 -30.29 -59.24 -14.75
C CYS A 163 -30.74 -60.70 -14.98
N SER A 164 -30.05 -61.64 -14.30
CA SER A 164 -30.70 -62.80 -13.69
C SER A 164 -30.34 -62.89 -12.20
N SER A 165 -31.35 -62.66 -11.35
CA SER A 165 -31.26 -62.82 -9.90
C SER A 165 -31.41 -64.29 -9.52
N ILE A 166 -30.44 -64.85 -8.81
CA ILE A 166 -30.65 -66.04 -7.99
C ILE A 166 -30.54 -65.59 -6.54
N LYS A 167 -31.65 -65.74 -5.81
CA LYS A 167 -31.73 -65.63 -4.36
C LYS A 167 -31.12 -66.90 -3.77
N GLU A 168 -30.16 -66.75 -2.86
CA GLU A 168 -29.80 -67.82 -1.92
C GLU A 168 -29.69 -67.24 -0.51
N GLU A 169 -30.23 -68.01 0.42
CA GLU A 169 -30.48 -67.69 1.83
C GLU A 169 -29.19 -67.49 2.63
N ILE A 170 -29.22 -66.48 3.48
CA ILE A 170 -28.13 -66.15 4.41
C ILE A 170 -28.19 -67.14 5.58
N THR A 171 -27.20 -68.02 5.65
CA THR A 171 -26.83 -68.71 6.89
C THR A 171 -25.62 -68.01 7.52
N ASP A 172 -25.78 -67.66 8.79
CA ASP A 172 -24.78 -67.05 9.67
C ASP A 172 -23.46 -67.82 9.70
N LYS A 173 -22.46 -67.35 8.95
CA LYS A 173 -21.03 -67.54 9.25
C LYS A 173 -20.21 -66.33 8.80
N LYS A 174 -19.57 -65.67 9.77
CA LYS A 174 -18.45 -64.70 9.65
C LYS A 174 -18.74 -63.39 8.90
N LYS A 175 -19.34 -62.41 9.60
CA LYS A 175 -19.23 -61.00 9.25
C LYS A 175 -17.85 -60.46 9.65
N GLN A 176 -16.84 -60.81 8.86
CA GLN A 176 -15.48 -60.29 8.98
C GLN A 176 -15.13 -59.77 7.58
N ARG A 177 -14.88 -58.44 7.45
CA ARG A 177 -14.33 -57.68 6.30
C ARG A 177 -15.29 -56.62 5.70
N SER A 178 -15.17 -55.38 6.16
CA SER A 178 -14.89 -54.26 5.24
C SER A 178 -14.10 -53.19 5.99
N LYS A 179 -12.94 -52.80 5.46
CA LYS A 179 -12.10 -51.70 5.98
C LYS A 179 -12.42 -50.37 5.28
N LEU A 180 -13.31 -50.42 4.30
CA LEU A 180 -13.78 -49.31 3.49
C LEU A 180 -15.24 -49.05 3.87
N SER A 181 -15.61 -47.78 4.05
CA SER A 181 -16.94 -47.28 4.35
C SER A 181 -17.40 -46.39 3.21
N PHE A 182 -18.67 -46.50 2.81
CA PHE A 182 -19.24 -45.64 1.77
C PHE A 182 -20.66 -45.22 2.15
N VAL A 183 -20.87 -43.91 2.26
CA VAL A 183 -22.11 -43.32 2.79
C VAL A 183 -22.59 -42.19 1.89
N GLY A 184 -23.88 -42.20 1.55
CA GLY A 184 -24.56 -41.09 0.89
C GLY A 184 -25.31 -40.17 1.87
N SER A 185 -25.55 -38.91 1.50
CA SER A 185 -26.35 -37.96 2.31
C SER A 185 -27.76 -38.45 2.58
N SER A 186 -28.35 -39.14 1.60
CA SER A 186 -29.66 -39.77 1.71
C SER A 186 -29.80 -40.87 0.65
N GLU A 187 -30.58 -41.90 0.96
CA GLU A 187 -30.98 -42.93 -0.01
C GLU A 187 -31.95 -42.38 -1.07
N VAL A 188 -32.71 -41.34 -0.70
CA VAL A 188 -33.68 -40.68 -1.58
C VAL A 188 -33.39 -39.19 -1.65
N ILE A 189 -33.19 -38.67 -2.85
CA ILE A 189 -32.85 -37.27 -3.13
C ILE A 189 -33.97 -36.62 -3.94
N ASN A 190 -34.46 -35.46 -3.49
CA ASN A 190 -35.37 -34.65 -4.29
C ASN A 190 -34.59 -33.89 -5.36
N GLU A 191 -34.95 -34.11 -6.62
CA GLU A 191 -34.35 -33.46 -7.77
C GLU A 191 -34.36 -31.93 -7.62
N PHE A 192 -33.25 -31.27 -7.94
CA PHE A 192 -33.07 -29.80 -7.82
C PHE A 192 -33.23 -29.16 -6.43
N ILE A 193 -33.67 -29.89 -5.41
CA ILE A 193 -33.84 -29.39 -4.03
C ILE A 193 -32.70 -29.86 -3.14
N ASP A 194 -32.50 -31.18 -3.06
CA ASP A 194 -31.55 -31.78 -2.13
C ASP A 194 -30.18 -31.96 -2.81
N PRO A 195 -29.07 -31.57 -2.16
CA PRO A 195 -27.75 -31.92 -2.64
C PRO A 195 -27.45 -33.41 -2.39
N LEU A 196 -26.75 -34.04 -3.34
CA LEU A 196 -26.19 -35.37 -3.15
C LEU A 196 -24.75 -35.25 -2.69
N THR A 197 -24.45 -35.90 -1.57
CA THR A 197 -23.13 -36.01 -1.00
C THR A 197 -22.77 -37.47 -0.85
N LEU A 198 -21.60 -37.86 -1.34
CA LEU A 198 -21.06 -39.21 -1.21
C LEU A 198 -19.71 -39.13 -0.50
N THR A 199 -19.56 -39.89 0.57
CA THR A 199 -18.33 -39.97 1.36
C THR A 199 -17.84 -41.40 1.35
N CYS A 200 -16.70 -41.61 0.73
CA CYS A 200 -15.95 -42.85 0.85
C CYS A 200 -14.78 -42.68 1.78
N SER A 201 -14.61 -43.59 2.72
CA SER A 201 -13.56 -43.49 3.71
C SER A 201 -12.96 -44.84 4.08
N PHE A 202 -11.67 -44.85 4.34
CA PHE A 202 -10.89 -46.02 4.72
C PHE A 202 -10.20 -45.75 6.05
N GLN A 203 -10.44 -46.62 7.02
CA GLN A 203 -9.81 -46.57 8.32
C GLN A 203 -9.33 -47.97 8.73
N ASP A 204 -8.06 -48.09 9.12
CA ASP A 204 -7.49 -49.34 9.61
C ASP A 204 -7.95 -49.58 11.06
N LEU A 205 -9.16 -50.11 11.22
CA LEU A 205 -9.67 -50.51 12.52
C LEU A 205 -8.78 -51.65 13.05
N ASN A 206 -8.06 -51.39 14.16
CA ASN A 206 -7.16 -52.27 14.90
C ASN A 206 -7.78 -53.64 15.29
N LEU A 207 -8.02 -54.52 14.31
CA LEU A 207 -8.52 -55.88 14.52
C LEU A 207 -7.44 -56.93 14.25
N HIS A 208 -6.31 -56.57 13.63
CA HIS A 208 -5.12 -57.42 13.50
C HIS A 208 -3.82 -56.62 13.65
N PRO A 209 -3.03 -56.82 14.74
CA PRO A 209 -1.83 -56.03 15.04
C PRO A 209 -0.69 -56.10 14.00
N ASN A 210 -0.77 -57.03 13.03
CA ASN A 210 0.34 -57.39 12.13
C ASN A 210 0.12 -57.05 10.64
N LYS A 211 -0.89 -56.27 10.28
CA LYS A 211 -1.10 -55.85 8.88
C LYS A 211 -1.46 -54.38 8.82
N ASN A 212 -0.46 -53.53 8.57
CA ASN A 212 -0.70 -52.11 8.26
C ASN A 212 -1.06 -52.00 6.78
N TYR A 213 -1.99 -51.12 6.44
CA TYR A 213 -2.39 -50.87 5.06
C TYR A 213 -2.18 -49.40 4.71
N THR A 214 -1.63 -49.16 3.52
CA THR A 214 -1.47 -47.83 2.96
C THR A 214 -2.36 -47.69 1.74
N VAL A 215 -3.12 -46.60 1.64
CA VAL A 215 -4.03 -46.36 0.52
C VAL A 215 -3.27 -45.71 -0.63
N GLU A 216 -3.22 -46.38 -1.77
CA GLU A 216 -2.55 -45.88 -2.97
C GLU A 216 -3.50 -45.14 -3.91
N PHE A 217 -4.78 -45.55 -3.94
CA PHE A 217 -5.77 -44.98 -4.83
C PHE A 217 -7.18 -45.16 -4.28
N MET A 218 -8.04 -44.15 -4.42
CA MET A 218 -9.47 -44.22 -4.15
C MET A 218 -10.27 -43.62 -5.30
N TYR A 219 -11.48 -44.15 -5.52
CA TYR A 219 -12.40 -43.63 -6.53
C TYR A 219 -13.86 -43.76 -6.11
N ILE A 220 -14.69 -42.88 -6.64
CA ILE A 220 -16.15 -42.98 -6.64
C ILE A 220 -16.61 -43.11 -8.09
N PHE A 221 -17.49 -44.07 -8.36
CA PHE A 221 -17.97 -44.43 -9.68
C PHE A 221 -19.49 -44.59 -9.66
N HIS A 222 -20.18 -44.09 -10.68
CA HIS A 222 -21.60 -44.32 -10.94
C HIS A 222 -21.78 -45.29 -12.10
N GLU A 223 -22.75 -46.20 -11.98
CA GLU A 223 -22.96 -47.28 -12.95
C GLU A 223 -23.18 -46.79 -14.39
N THR A 224 -23.86 -45.65 -14.60
CA THR A 224 -24.07 -45.07 -15.95
C THR A 224 -23.21 -43.85 -16.23
N ASN A 225 -22.89 -43.05 -15.21
CA ASN A 225 -22.26 -41.74 -15.38
C ASN A 225 -20.72 -41.84 -15.28
N GLY A 226 -20.22 -43.04 -15.03
CA GLY A 226 -18.79 -43.31 -14.99
C GLY A 226 -18.12 -42.80 -13.72
N VAL A 227 -16.84 -42.46 -13.84
CA VAL A 227 -16.02 -42.03 -12.70
C VAL A 227 -16.40 -40.62 -12.26
N ILE A 228 -16.74 -40.46 -10.99
CA ILE A 228 -17.15 -39.17 -10.40
C ILE A 228 -15.95 -38.45 -9.79
N ALA A 229 -15.13 -39.18 -9.04
CA ALA A 229 -14.00 -38.62 -8.31
C ALA A 229 -12.91 -39.66 -8.13
N THR A 230 -11.65 -39.24 -8.17
CA THR A 230 -10.50 -40.10 -7.90
C THR A 230 -9.39 -39.35 -7.17
N ILE A 231 -8.64 -40.05 -6.32
CA ILE A 231 -7.42 -39.54 -5.68
C ILE A 231 -6.37 -40.66 -5.61
N SER A 232 -5.13 -40.33 -5.99
CA SER A 232 -3.97 -41.22 -5.87
C SER A 232 -2.97 -40.70 -4.85
N LYS A 233 -2.14 -41.59 -4.30
CA LYS A 233 -1.08 -41.22 -3.37
C LYS A 233 -0.10 -40.24 -4.01
N GLY A 234 0.27 -39.21 -3.26
CA GLY A 234 1.13 -38.11 -3.74
C GLY A 234 0.41 -37.04 -4.56
N GLN A 235 -0.90 -37.16 -4.82
CA GLN A 235 -1.70 -36.08 -5.40
C GLN A 235 -2.21 -35.14 -4.30
N THR A 236 -2.06 -33.83 -4.53
CA THR A 236 -2.59 -32.78 -3.64
C THR A 236 -3.97 -32.28 -4.03
N VAL A 237 -4.48 -32.67 -5.20
CA VAL A 237 -5.76 -32.22 -5.76
C VAL A 237 -6.56 -33.43 -6.25
N VAL A 238 -7.85 -33.48 -5.88
CA VAL A 238 -8.77 -34.51 -6.34
C VAL A 238 -9.19 -34.26 -7.78
N THR A 239 -9.20 -35.30 -8.60
CA THR A 239 -9.66 -35.19 -9.99
C THR A 239 -11.16 -35.45 -10.07
N ALA A 240 -11.93 -34.49 -10.57
CA ALA A 240 -13.36 -34.61 -10.88
C ALA A 240 -13.56 -34.53 -12.41
N LEU A 241 -14.41 -35.38 -12.98
CA LEU A 241 -14.72 -35.38 -14.41
C LEU A 241 -15.82 -34.35 -14.76
N GLN A 242 -15.66 -33.75 -15.95
CA GLN A 242 -16.17 -32.43 -16.34
C GLN A 242 -17.70 -32.30 -16.55
N GLU A 243 -18.48 -33.39 -16.46
CA GLU A 243 -19.95 -33.35 -16.62
C GLU A 243 -20.71 -32.97 -15.34
N VAL A 244 -20.03 -32.98 -14.20
CA VAL A 244 -20.66 -32.69 -12.90
C VAL A 244 -20.33 -31.25 -12.49
N GLY A 245 -20.92 -30.31 -13.22
CA GLY A 245 -20.64 -28.87 -13.21
C GLY A 245 -20.99 -28.10 -11.92
N SER A 246 -21.01 -28.73 -10.76
CA SER A 246 -21.22 -28.08 -9.45
C SER A 246 -20.62 -28.88 -8.28
N ASN A 247 -19.58 -29.69 -8.55
CA ASN A 247 -19.08 -30.68 -7.60
C ASN A 247 -17.95 -30.14 -6.73
N HIS A 248 -18.23 -29.95 -5.45
CA HIS A 248 -17.22 -29.83 -4.42
C HIS A 248 -16.69 -31.23 -4.10
N VAL A 249 -15.63 -31.63 -4.79
CA VAL A 249 -14.91 -32.86 -4.49
C VAL A 249 -13.70 -32.54 -3.60
N LYS A 250 -13.55 -33.28 -2.50
CA LYS A 250 -12.46 -33.17 -1.54
C LYS A 250 -11.97 -34.56 -1.18
N GLY A 251 -10.70 -34.70 -0.84
CA GLY A 251 -10.16 -36.00 -0.49
C GLY A 251 -8.71 -35.88 -0.08
N GLU A 252 -8.30 -36.80 0.78
CA GLU A 252 -6.98 -36.87 1.35
C GLU A 252 -6.66 -38.34 1.61
N LEU A 253 -5.47 -38.79 1.21
CA LEU A 253 -4.96 -40.11 1.52
C LEU A 253 -3.92 -39.96 2.63
N SER A 254 -4.17 -40.57 3.79
CA SER A 254 -3.22 -40.54 4.89
C SER A 254 -2.33 -41.78 4.90
N ASP A 255 -1.06 -41.54 5.21
CA ASP A 255 -0.07 -42.57 5.50
C ASP A 255 -0.02 -42.91 7.01
N GLU A 256 -0.76 -42.18 7.86
CA GLU A 256 -0.75 -42.35 9.31
C GLU A 256 -1.82 -43.34 9.79
N LYS A 257 -1.46 -44.17 10.76
CA LYS A 257 -2.26 -45.32 11.24
C LYS A 257 -3.61 -44.95 11.88
N LEU A 258 -3.82 -43.67 12.24
CA LEU A 258 -5.02 -43.20 12.92
C LEU A 258 -5.85 -42.20 12.09
N GLN A 259 -5.29 -41.68 11.01
CA GLN A 259 -5.94 -40.67 10.18
C GLN A 259 -6.65 -41.37 9.03
N GLU A 260 -7.94 -41.06 8.87
CA GLU A 260 -8.80 -41.68 7.88
C GLU A 260 -8.45 -41.15 6.48
N SER A 261 -8.26 -42.06 5.53
CA SER A 261 -8.17 -41.69 4.11
C SER A 261 -9.58 -41.55 3.58
N TYR A 262 -9.90 -40.44 2.91
CA TYR A 262 -11.26 -40.20 2.44
C TYR A 262 -11.31 -39.54 1.07
N LEU A 263 -12.43 -39.79 0.39
CA LEU A 263 -12.81 -39.18 -0.86
C LEU A 263 -14.29 -38.80 -0.77
N HIS A 264 -14.57 -37.53 -0.94
CA HIS A 264 -15.86 -36.91 -0.71
C HIS A 264 -16.27 -36.12 -1.95
N ALA A 265 -17.49 -36.33 -2.44
CA ALA A 265 -18.05 -35.61 -3.57
C ALA A 265 -19.43 -35.08 -3.22
N THR A 266 -19.63 -33.77 -3.34
CA THR A 266 -20.93 -33.12 -3.12
C THR A 266 -21.30 -32.28 -4.32
N TRP A 267 -22.54 -32.39 -4.79
CA TRP A 267 -23.04 -31.51 -5.84
C TRP A 267 -24.50 -31.13 -5.69
N ARG A 268 -24.81 -29.98 -6.29
CA ARG A 268 -26.15 -29.39 -6.33
C ARG A 268 -26.74 -29.59 -7.73
N ASN A 269 -28.06 -29.54 -7.82
CA ASN A 269 -28.83 -29.80 -9.05
C ASN A 269 -28.78 -31.26 -9.50
N VAL A 270 -28.96 -32.17 -8.55
CA VAL A 270 -29.08 -33.60 -8.81
C VAL A 270 -30.27 -33.84 -9.75
N ARG A 271 -30.07 -34.66 -10.79
CA ARG A 271 -31.07 -35.00 -11.82
C ARG A 271 -31.51 -36.44 -11.72
N SER A 272 -32.62 -36.80 -12.37
CA SER A 272 -33.05 -38.20 -12.46
C SER A 272 -31.97 -39.14 -13.03
N SER A 273 -31.07 -38.64 -13.89
CA SER A 273 -29.92 -39.38 -14.44
C SER A 273 -28.83 -39.70 -13.41
N ASP A 274 -28.86 -39.06 -12.23
CA ASP A 274 -27.96 -39.34 -11.12
C ASP A 274 -28.53 -40.42 -10.19
N SER A 275 -29.72 -40.95 -10.49
CA SER A 275 -30.25 -42.11 -9.78
C SER A 275 -29.51 -43.37 -10.24
N GLY A 276 -29.10 -44.21 -9.28
CA GLY A 276 -28.41 -45.46 -9.59
C GLY A 276 -27.50 -45.93 -8.48
N LYS A 277 -26.68 -46.93 -8.81
CA LYS A 277 -25.66 -47.48 -7.93
C LYS A 277 -24.37 -46.69 -8.04
N TYR A 278 -23.88 -46.31 -6.89
CA TYR A 278 -22.58 -45.69 -6.69
C TYR A 278 -21.66 -46.69 -6.03
N PHE A 279 -20.42 -46.71 -6.48
CA PHE A 279 -19.38 -47.59 -5.97
C PHE A 279 -18.25 -46.74 -5.47
N CYS A 280 -17.76 -47.06 -4.28
CA CYS A 280 -16.44 -46.64 -3.88
C CYS A 280 -15.47 -47.81 -3.99
N GLY A 281 -14.28 -47.57 -4.52
CA GLY A 281 -13.18 -48.51 -4.41
C GLY A 281 -11.91 -47.87 -3.85
N ALA A 282 -11.14 -48.69 -3.15
CA ALA A 282 -9.81 -48.36 -2.63
C ALA A 282 -8.80 -49.45 -2.98
N HIS A 283 -7.65 -49.03 -3.48
CA HIS A 283 -6.47 -49.87 -3.68
C HIS A 283 -5.51 -49.65 -2.51
N VAL A 284 -5.24 -50.71 -1.76
CA VAL A 284 -4.42 -50.63 -0.55
C VAL A 284 -3.24 -51.59 -0.64
N ILE A 285 -2.07 -51.18 -0.15
CA ILE A 285 -0.89 -52.02 -0.05
C ILE A 285 -0.67 -52.39 1.41
N GLY A 286 -0.65 -53.70 1.70
CA GLY A 286 -0.31 -54.22 3.01
C GLY A 286 1.18 -54.10 3.31
N SER A 287 1.56 -54.10 4.59
CA SER A 287 2.96 -54.09 5.05
C SER A 287 3.81 -55.27 4.56
N ASP A 288 3.17 -56.32 4.04
CA ASP A 288 3.81 -57.47 3.39
C ASP A 288 4.02 -57.28 1.88
N GLY A 289 3.73 -56.07 1.35
CA GLY A 289 3.84 -55.72 -0.06
C GLY A 289 2.69 -56.24 -0.93
N ARG A 290 1.68 -56.91 -0.36
CA ARG A 290 0.53 -57.41 -1.13
C ARG A 290 -0.49 -56.30 -1.33
N ALA A 291 -0.89 -56.11 -2.58
CA ALA A 291 -1.99 -55.22 -2.94
C ALA A 291 -3.35 -55.90 -2.73
N GLU A 292 -4.29 -55.19 -2.11
CA GLU A 292 -5.68 -55.59 -1.89
C GLU A 292 -6.62 -54.53 -2.48
N ARG A 293 -7.72 -54.97 -3.09
CA ARG A 293 -8.77 -54.10 -3.63
C ARG A 293 -10.02 -54.23 -2.79
N LEU A 294 -10.50 -53.11 -2.28
CA LEU A 294 -11.72 -53.02 -1.48
C LEU A 294 -12.75 -52.22 -2.26
N ASN A 295 -14.01 -52.66 -2.25
CA ASN A 295 -15.11 -51.90 -2.86
C ASN A 295 -16.35 -51.96 -1.97
N GLU A 296 -17.10 -50.88 -1.93
CA GLU A 296 -18.41 -50.75 -1.28
C GLU A 296 -19.39 -50.05 -2.22
N MET A 297 -20.69 -50.24 -1.99
CA MET A 297 -21.74 -49.70 -2.87
C MET A 297 -22.88 -49.10 -2.08
N VAL A 298 -23.39 -47.97 -2.57
CA VAL A 298 -24.66 -47.37 -2.13
C VAL A 298 -25.57 -47.18 -3.32
N THR A 299 -26.89 -47.29 -3.11
CA THR A 299 -27.89 -47.00 -4.13
C THR A 299 -28.58 -45.69 -3.79
N VAL A 300 -28.63 -44.77 -4.75
CA VAL A 300 -29.31 -43.48 -4.58
C VAL A 300 -30.51 -43.44 -5.53
N LYS A 301 -31.66 -43.09 -5.00
CA LYS A 301 -32.89 -42.88 -5.78
C LYS A 301 -33.21 -41.39 -5.88
N VAL A 302 -33.15 -40.85 -7.09
CA VAL A 302 -33.59 -39.47 -7.34
C VAL A 302 -35.07 -39.48 -7.70
N LYS A 303 -35.87 -38.67 -7.01
CA LYS A 303 -37.30 -38.50 -7.28
C LYS A 303 -37.61 -37.05 -7.62
N LEU A 304 -38.63 -36.85 -8.44
CA LEU A 304 -39.22 -35.52 -8.65
C LEU A 304 -39.75 -34.98 -7.31
N PRO A 305 -39.52 -33.70 -7.00
CA PRO A 305 -40.12 -33.05 -5.83
C PRO A 305 -41.63 -33.16 -5.84
N THR A 306 -42.21 -33.36 -4.66
CA THR A 306 -43.64 -33.23 -4.47
C THR A 306 -44.04 -31.76 -4.32
N PHE A 307 -45.35 -31.48 -4.43
CA PHE A 307 -45.86 -30.15 -4.13
C PHE A 307 -45.50 -29.68 -2.72
N GLU A 308 -45.50 -30.58 -1.74
CA GLU A 308 -45.14 -30.28 -0.35
C GLU A 308 -43.66 -29.89 -0.21
N ASP A 309 -42.75 -30.59 -0.91
CA ASP A 309 -41.32 -30.25 -0.94
C ASP A 309 -41.10 -28.83 -1.47
N LEU A 310 -41.82 -28.47 -2.55
CA LEU A 310 -41.77 -27.12 -3.12
C LEU A 310 -42.34 -26.06 -2.17
N VAL A 311 -43.44 -26.34 -1.49
CA VAL A 311 -44.03 -25.43 -0.49
C VAL A 311 -43.04 -25.17 0.65
N ASN A 312 -42.34 -26.20 1.13
CA ASN A 312 -41.34 -26.06 2.19
C ASN A 312 -40.15 -25.18 1.75
N VAL A 313 -39.69 -25.31 0.51
CA VAL A 313 -38.64 -24.44 -0.05
C VAL A 313 -39.13 -23.00 -0.14
N ILE A 314 -40.36 -22.77 -0.65
CA ILE A 314 -40.94 -21.43 -0.76
C ILE A 314 -41.10 -20.77 0.63
N GLN A 315 -41.54 -21.52 1.64
CA GLN A 315 -41.65 -21.00 3.01
C GLN A 315 -40.30 -20.57 3.57
N LYS A 316 -39.25 -21.38 3.38
CA LYS A 316 -37.88 -21.02 3.79
C LYS A 316 -37.38 -19.76 3.08
N LEU A 317 -37.62 -19.66 1.78
CA LEU A 317 -37.26 -18.47 1.00
C LEU A 317 -38.04 -17.22 1.45
N LEU A 318 -39.32 -17.36 1.81
CA LEU A 318 -40.11 -16.23 2.30
C LEU A 318 -39.59 -15.70 3.63
N ILE A 319 -39.18 -16.59 4.55
CA ILE A 319 -38.56 -16.20 5.82
C ILE A 319 -37.25 -15.45 5.54
N GLN A 320 -36.38 -16.01 4.69
CA GLN A 320 -35.12 -15.37 4.32
C GLN A 320 -35.33 -13.98 3.70
N VAL A 321 -36.31 -13.83 2.81
CA VAL A 321 -36.63 -12.53 2.19
C VAL A 321 -37.12 -11.51 3.24
N ASN A 322 -37.88 -11.95 4.24
CA ASN A 322 -38.32 -11.08 5.33
C ASN A 322 -37.13 -10.64 6.21
N ASP A 323 -36.25 -11.57 6.58
CA ASP A 323 -35.04 -11.26 7.35
C ASP A 323 -34.13 -10.28 6.59
N ASP A 324 -33.91 -10.53 5.29
CA ASP A 324 -33.12 -9.65 4.41
C ASP A 324 -33.75 -8.26 4.31
N ARG A 325 -35.08 -8.17 4.28
CA ARG A 325 -35.80 -6.89 4.26
C ARG A 325 -35.58 -6.11 5.56
N GLU A 326 -35.61 -6.75 6.72
CA GLU A 326 -35.35 -6.09 8.01
C GLU A 326 -33.91 -5.55 8.07
N ILE A 327 -32.94 -6.36 7.65
CA ILE A 327 -31.54 -5.95 7.55
C ILE A 327 -31.37 -4.75 6.62
N LEU A 328 -32.02 -4.76 5.45
CA LEU A 328 -31.99 -3.65 4.50
C LEU A 328 -32.61 -2.37 5.08
N GLN A 329 -33.69 -2.48 5.85
CA GLN A 329 -34.31 -1.34 6.52
C GLN A 329 -33.37 -0.74 7.58
N TYR A 330 -32.77 -1.58 8.41
CA TYR A 330 -31.79 -1.17 9.42
C TYR A 330 -30.58 -0.46 8.78
N ASN A 331 -30.00 -1.07 7.74
CA ASN A 331 -28.88 -0.48 7.00
C ASN A 331 -29.26 0.87 6.37
N THR A 332 -30.47 0.99 5.83
CA THR A 332 -30.97 2.26 5.27
C THR A 332 -31.05 3.36 6.34
N GLN A 333 -31.50 3.03 7.54
CA GLN A 333 -31.55 4.00 8.65
C GLN A 333 -30.16 4.42 9.10
N ASN A 334 -29.23 3.49 9.24
CA ASN A 334 -27.84 3.79 9.59
C ASN A 334 -27.16 4.68 8.54
N ILE A 335 -27.35 4.41 7.26
CA ILE A 335 -26.82 5.23 6.17
C ILE A 335 -27.37 6.66 6.27
N LYS A 336 -28.67 6.84 6.54
CA LYS A 336 -29.25 8.19 6.75
C LYS A 336 -28.64 8.89 7.96
N SER A 337 -28.38 8.17 9.05
CA SER A 337 -27.71 8.75 10.23
C SER A 337 -26.29 9.23 9.90
N ILE A 338 -25.50 8.39 9.23
CA ILE A 338 -24.14 8.72 8.78
C ILE A 338 -24.14 9.93 7.84
N GLN A 339 -25.09 10.01 6.91
CA GLN A 339 -25.24 11.17 6.02
C GLN A 339 -25.51 12.47 6.79
N ASN A 340 -26.36 12.41 7.82
CA ASN A 340 -26.63 13.57 8.66
C ASN A 340 -25.40 14.01 9.47
N GLU A 341 -24.65 13.06 10.03
CA GLU A 341 -23.40 13.35 10.74
C GLU A 341 -22.35 13.95 9.81
N LEU A 342 -22.20 13.40 8.60
CA LEU A 342 -21.28 13.92 7.60
C LEU A 342 -21.62 15.36 7.21
N SER A 343 -22.92 15.66 7.04
CA SER A 343 -23.41 17.01 6.75
C SER A 343 -23.08 18.00 7.88
N LYS A 344 -23.29 17.60 9.14
CA LYS A 344 -22.90 18.42 10.31
C LYS A 344 -21.39 18.67 10.38
N ASN A 345 -20.59 17.64 10.08
CA ASN A 345 -19.14 17.77 10.05
C ASN A 345 -18.69 18.72 8.93
N GLN A 346 -19.33 18.67 7.75
CA GLN A 346 -19.08 19.61 6.67
C GLN A 346 -19.37 21.06 7.10
N ASP A 347 -20.50 21.32 7.78
CA ASP A 347 -20.82 22.64 8.31
C ASP A 347 -19.80 23.14 9.34
N ASN A 348 -19.33 22.25 10.22
CA ASN A 348 -18.30 22.57 11.20
C ASN A 348 -16.97 22.93 10.54
N VAL A 349 -16.57 22.19 9.51
CA VAL A 349 -15.37 22.49 8.71
C VAL A 349 -15.48 23.86 8.05
N ILE A 350 -16.64 24.20 7.48
CA ILE A 350 -16.89 25.53 6.90
C ILE A 350 -16.74 26.65 7.96
N LYS A 351 -17.23 26.44 9.19
CA LYS A 351 -17.04 27.40 10.29
C LYS A 351 -15.57 27.58 10.65
N ILE A 352 -14.83 26.48 10.77
CA ILE A 352 -13.38 26.51 11.06
C ILE A 352 -12.64 27.32 9.98
N TYR A 353 -12.96 27.14 8.70
CA TYR A 353 -12.35 27.94 7.63
C TYR A 353 -12.63 29.44 7.77
N LYS A 354 -13.84 29.84 8.16
CA LYS A 354 -14.18 31.25 8.41
C LYS A 354 -13.41 31.82 9.61
N ASP A 355 -13.27 31.03 10.67
CA ASP A 355 -12.52 31.45 11.86
C ASP A 355 -11.02 31.60 11.54
N LEU A 356 -10.46 30.70 10.73
CA LEU A 356 -9.08 30.80 10.26
C LEU A 356 -8.85 32.05 9.40
N ASP A 357 -9.76 32.37 8.48
CA ASP A 357 -9.70 33.59 7.66
C ASP A 357 -9.75 34.85 8.55
N ASN A 358 -10.65 34.88 9.54
CA ASN A 358 -10.70 35.97 10.52
C ASN A 358 -9.40 36.11 11.31
N HIS A 359 -8.79 35.00 11.73
CA HIS A 359 -7.51 35.01 12.42
C HIS A 359 -6.38 35.53 11.51
N GLU A 360 -6.34 35.12 10.24
CA GLU A 360 -5.39 35.61 9.25
C GLU A 360 -5.50 37.13 9.08
N GLN A 361 -6.72 37.66 8.93
CA GLN A 361 -6.95 39.10 8.84
C GLN A 361 -6.50 39.86 10.11
N ASN A 362 -6.72 39.28 11.29
CA ASN A 362 -6.24 39.86 12.55
C ASN A 362 -4.71 39.88 12.63
N PHE A 363 -4.03 38.82 12.18
CA PHE A 363 -2.57 38.81 12.11
C PHE A 363 -2.02 39.87 11.15
N ILE A 364 -2.68 40.08 10.01
CA ILE A 364 -2.31 41.15 9.07
C ILE A 364 -2.42 42.52 9.74
N ARG A 365 -3.51 42.80 10.48
CA ARG A 365 -3.67 44.07 11.22
C ARG A 365 -2.59 44.27 12.27
N ILE A 366 -2.32 43.24 13.08
CA ILE A 366 -1.27 43.29 14.10
C ILE A 366 0.09 43.59 13.46
N LYS A 367 0.39 43.00 12.30
CA LYS A 367 1.63 43.29 11.58
C LYS A 367 1.73 44.74 11.14
N ILE A 368 0.66 45.31 10.59
CA ILE A 368 0.60 46.73 10.21
C ILE A 368 0.85 47.64 11.42
N ASP A 369 0.22 47.35 12.56
CA ASP A 369 0.38 48.12 13.79
C ASP A 369 1.83 48.04 14.32
N LEU A 370 2.45 46.86 14.26
CA LEU A 370 3.85 46.66 14.65
C LEU A 370 4.81 47.45 13.74
N ASP A 371 4.60 47.42 12.43
CA ASP A 371 5.41 48.17 11.47
C ASP A 371 5.28 49.70 11.71
N SER A 372 4.06 50.18 12.00
CA SER A 372 3.80 51.57 12.35
C SER A 372 4.53 51.97 13.64
N ASN A 373 4.41 51.16 14.69
CA ASN A 373 5.11 51.39 15.96
C ASN A 373 6.62 51.38 15.81
N GLN A 374 7.17 50.49 14.97
CA GLN A 374 8.59 50.48 14.66
C GLN A 374 9.05 51.80 14.01
N GLN A 375 8.25 52.35 13.09
CA GLN A 375 8.55 53.62 12.46
C GLN A 375 8.47 54.79 13.45
N ASN A 376 7.46 54.79 14.32
CA ASN A 376 7.34 55.80 15.38
C ASN A 376 8.55 55.78 16.33
N ILE A 377 9.04 54.60 16.73
CA ILE A 377 10.24 54.46 17.55
C ILE A 377 11.48 55.03 16.84
N LYS A 378 11.63 54.79 15.52
CA LYS A 378 12.73 55.38 14.75
C LYS A 378 12.68 56.91 14.77
N ASN A 379 11.50 57.49 14.57
CA ASN A 379 11.32 58.94 14.60
C ASN A 379 11.65 59.51 15.98
N ILE A 380 11.16 58.89 17.06
CA ILE A 380 11.48 59.31 18.44
C ILE A 380 12.99 59.28 18.70
N ASN A 381 13.69 58.25 18.23
CA ASN A 381 15.15 58.17 18.39
C ASN A 381 15.87 59.31 17.66
N GLN A 382 15.43 59.67 16.44
CA GLN A 382 15.98 60.81 15.71
C GLN A 382 15.74 62.13 16.46
N ASP A 383 14.55 62.33 17.01
CA ASP A 383 14.22 63.51 17.80
C ASP A 383 15.07 63.60 19.08
N LEU A 384 15.29 62.48 19.78
CA LEU A 384 16.18 62.41 20.94
C LEU A 384 17.63 62.76 20.59
N ASP A 385 18.15 62.25 19.47
CA ASP A 385 19.48 62.60 18.99
C ASP A 385 19.60 64.10 18.68
N ASN A 386 18.58 64.68 18.04
CA ASN A 386 18.52 66.12 17.78
C ASN A 386 18.50 66.94 19.08
N GLN A 387 17.69 66.53 20.06
CA GLN A 387 17.65 67.18 21.38
C GLN A 387 19.00 67.10 22.09
N LYS A 388 19.68 65.94 22.02
CA LYS A 388 21.02 65.76 22.58
C LYS A 388 22.03 66.74 21.95
N GLN A 389 21.99 66.91 20.62
CA GLN A 389 22.86 67.88 19.94
C GLN A 389 22.55 69.32 20.35
N ASN A 390 21.27 69.67 20.53
CA ASN A 390 20.90 71.00 21.01
C ASN A 390 21.40 71.27 22.44
N ILE A 391 21.31 70.28 23.34
CA ILE A 391 21.86 70.40 24.71
C ILE A 391 23.37 70.63 24.66
N ILE A 392 24.11 69.91 23.80
CA ILE A 392 25.57 70.11 23.63
C ILE A 392 25.87 71.55 23.19
N ARG A 393 25.10 72.11 22.23
CA ARG A 393 25.25 73.50 21.79
C ARG A 393 24.99 74.49 22.91
N ILE A 394 23.89 74.32 23.66
CA ILE A 394 23.54 75.18 24.80
C ILE A 394 24.67 75.17 25.85
N ASN A 395 25.20 74.00 26.19
CA ASN A 395 26.31 73.90 27.14
C ASN A 395 27.55 74.63 26.64
N THR A 396 27.88 74.51 25.34
CA THR A 396 29.01 75.22 24.74
C THR A 396 28.82 76.75 24.82
N ASP A 397 27.61 77.24 24.56
CA ASP A 397 27.29 78.66 24.68
C ASP A 397 27.36 79.16 26.12
N LEU A 398 26.89 78.36 27.09
CA LEU A 398 26.99 78.67 28.51
C LEU A 398 28.45 78.76 28.98
N ASP A 399 29.29 77.80 28.59
CA ASP A 399 30.73 77.81 28.90
C ASP A 399 31.40 79.08 28.33
N SER A 400 31.04 79.47 27.10
CA SER A 400 31.55 80.71 26.48
C SER A 400 31.13 81.95 27.27
N LYS A 401 29.87 81.98 27.75
CA LYS A 401 29.36 83.09 28.57
C LYS A 401 30.02 83.15 29.94
N GLU A 402 30.28 82.00 30.57
CA GLU A 402 31.03 81.92 31.83
C GLU A 402 32.44 82.49 31.67
N GLN A 403 33.14 82.15 30.57
CA GLN A 403 34.46 82.71 30.27
C GLN A 403 34.41 84.23 30.02
N GLN A 404 33.39 84.72 29.31
CA GLN A 404 33.19 86.16 29.10
C GLN A 404 32.98 86.89 30.43
N PHE A 405 32.13 86.35 31.31
CA PHE A 405 31.87 86.93 32.63
C PHE A 405 33.12 86.94 33.51
N THR A 406 33.92 85.86 33.47
CA THR A 406 35.22 85.79 34.15
C THR A 406 36.18 86.88 33.67
N ARG A 407 36.23 87.15 32.35
CA ARG A 407 37.05 88.25 31.78
C ARG A 407 36.54 89.61 32.23
N PHE A 408 35.22 89.82 32.22
CA PHE A 408 34.61 91.07 32.67
C PHE A 408 34.92 91.35 34.14
N ASN A 409 34.82 90.36 35.02
CA ASN A 409 35.17 90.51 36.43
C ASN A 409 36.65 90.89 36.62
N LYS A 410 37.57 90.27 35.87
CA LYS A 410 39.00 90.65 35.90
C LYS A 410 39.24 92.10 35.47
N ASP A 411 38.53 92.57 34.44
CA ASP A 411 38.62 93.97 34.00
C ASP A 411 38.06 94.91 35.09
N LEU A 412 36.91 94.57 35.67
CA LEU A 412 36.29 95.34 36.75
C LEU A 412 37.20 95.43 37.98
N ASP A 413 37.83 94.33 38.40
CA ASP A 413 38.82 94.31 39.47
C ASP A 413 40.01 95.23 39.15
N SER A 414 40.52 95.18 37.91
CA SER A 414 41.62 96.07 37.46
C SER A 414 41.22 97.54 37.50
N LYS A 415 40.00 97.88 37.06
CA LYS A 415 39.45 99.25 37.15
C LYS A 415 39.27 99.67 38.60
N GLN A 416 38.82 98.79 39.48
CA GLN A 416 38.69 99.06 40.91
C GLN A 416 40.06 99.36 41.53
N GLN A 417 41.10 98.58 41.22
CA GLN A 417 42.46 98.87 41.68
C GLN A 417 42.98 100.21 41.15
N THR A 418 42.73 100.51 39.87
CA THR A 418 43.09 101.81 39.28
C THR A 418 42.43 102.98 40.02
N ILE A 419 41.15 102.87 40.36
CA ILE A 419 40.42 103.89 41.14
C ILE A 419 41.02 104.05 42.54
N ILE A 420 41.42 102.94 43.20
CA ILE A 420 42.09 102.99 44.51
C ILE A 420 43.41 103.77 44.41
N SER A 421 44.23 103.50 43.39
CA SER A 421 45.49 104.24 43.17
C SER A 421 45.24 105.73 42.92
N ILE A 422 44.31 106.09 42.04
CA ILE A 422 43.95 107.50 41.79
C ILE A 422 43.48 108.18 43.07
N LYS A 423 42.71 107.49 43.92
CA LYS A 423 42.27 108.03 45.21
C LYS A 423 43.45 108.29 46.14
N GLN A 424 44.46 107.42 46.18
CA GLN A 424 45.69 107.60 46.95
C GLN A 424 46.52 108.78 46.43
N ASP A 425 46.65 108.90 45.12
CA ASP A 425 47.35 110.02 44.47
C ASP A 425 46.65 111.36 44.77
N LEU A 426 45.31 111.39 44.74
CA LEU A 426 44.53 112.58 45.04
C LEU A 426 44.67 113.02 46.52
N GLU A 427 44.64 112.07 47.47
CA GLU A 427 44.88 112.38 48.89
C GLU A 427 46.31 112.91 49.12
N SER A 428 47.31 112.35 48.43
CA SER A 428 48.68 112.86 48.45
C SER A 428 48.76 114.29 47.92
N SER A 429 48.18 114.55 46.73
CA SER A 429 48.15 115.89 46.14
C SER A 429 47.41 116.90 47.03
N LYS A 430 46.33 116.50 47.70
CA LYS A 430 45.61 117.31 48.68
C LYS A 430 46.48 117.65 49.90
N LYS A 431 47.29 116.70 50.38
CA LYS A 431 48.27 116.95 51.45
C LYS A 431 49.31 117.97 50.99
N ASP A 432 49.91 117.76 49.82
CA ASP A 432 50.90 118.68 49.24
C ASP A 432 50.34 120.09 49.08
N PHE A 433 49.09 120.22 48.60
CA PHE A 433 48.41 121.52 48.48
C PHE A 433 48.21 122.20 49.84
N ASN A 434 47.82 121.44 50.88
CA ASN A 434 47.68 121.98 52.23
C ASN A 434 49.03 122.44 52.81
N GLU A 435 50.12 121.70 52.56
CA GLU A 435 51.48 122.10 52.93
C GLU A 435 51.89 123.41 52.21
N HIS A 436 51.65 123.50 50.89
CA HIS A 436 51.89 124.74 50.14
C HIS A 436 51.06 125.91 50.67
N ARG A 437 49.78 125.69 51.02
CA ARG A 437 48.92 126.70 51.62
C ARG A 437 49.46 127.18 52.97
N GLN A 438 49.94 126.27 53.82
CA GLN A 438 50.60 126.62 55.09
C GLN A 438 51.86 127.44 54.84
N ASN A 439 52.72 127.00 53.92
CA ASN A 439 53.94 127.72 53.54
C ASN A 439 53.64 129.14 53.02
N ILE A 440 52.59 129.31 52.21
CA ILE A 440 52.13 130.64 51.75
C ILE A 440 51.63 131.50 52.92
N SER A 441 50.91 130.91 53.89
CA SER A 441 50.48 131.63 55.09
C SER A 441 51.68 132.12 55.90
N ILE A 442 52.68 131.26 56.12
CA ILE A 442 53.93 131.63 56.81
C ILE A 442 54.63 132.75 56.04
N PHE A 443 54.75 132.64 54.72
CA PHE A 443 55.38 133.68 53.89
C PHE A 443 54.63 135.01 53.98
N LYS A 444 53.29 134.97 54.01
CA LYS A 444 52.45 136.14 54.20
C LYS A 444 52.69 136.79 55.57
N ASP A 445 52.73 136.00 56.64
CA ASP A 445 53.01 136.49 58.00
C ASP A 445 54.42 137.11 58.10
N MET A 446 55.41 136.47 57.45
CA MET A 446 56.77 137.02 57.32
C MET A 446 56.77 138.36 56.57
N LEU A 447 56.03 138.46 55.47
CA LEU A 447 55.92 139.71 54.70
C LEU A 447 55.26 140.81 55.52
N ASP A 448 54.16 140.52 56.22
CA ASP A 448 53.48 141.46 57.10
C ASP A 448 54.42 141.95 58.21
N THR A 449 55.25 141.05 58.79
CA THR A 449 56.29 141.41 59.76
C THR A 449 57.34 142.35 59.17
N VAL A 450 57.83 142.09 57.95
CA VAL A 450 58.79 142.97 57.26
C VAL A 450 58.18 144.34 56.97
N ILE A 451 56.90 144.40 56.58
CA ILE A 451 56.17 145.65 56.36
C ILE A 451 56.03 146.43 57.67
N LEU A 452 55.67 145.77 58.77
CA LEU A 452 55.61 146.38 60.10
C LEU A 452 56.96 146.93 60.54
N ASN A 453 58.03 146.14 60.41
CA ASN A 453 59.39 146.58 60.74
C ASN A 453 59.86 147.75 59.87
N ARG A 454 59.57 147.74 58.56
CA ARG A 454 59.87 148.90 57.71
C ARG A 454 59.04 150.12 58.09
N SER A 455 57.78 149.93 58.47
CA SER A 455 56.89 151.02 58.91
C SER A 455 57.38 151.63 60.23
N SER A 456 57.86 150.82 61.18
CA SER A 456 58.48 151.30 62.41
C SER A 456 59.80 152.01 62.13
N SER A 457 60.69 151.44 61.30
CA SER A 457 61.93 152.14 60.92
C SER A 457 61.67 153.44 60.15
N LEU A 458 60.62 153.52 59.35
CA LEU A 458 60.20 154.77 58.70
C LEU A 458 59.67 155.78 59.71
N ALA A 459 58.97 155.33 60.76
CA ALA A 459 58.57 156.17 61.88
C ALA A 459 59.79 156.69 62.65
N ASP A 460 60.78 155.83 62.94
CA ASP A 460 62.04 156.21 63.60
C ASP A 460 62.83 157.25 62.78
N VAL A 461 62.97 157.04 61.46
CA VAL A 461 63.63 158.01 60.55
C VAL A 461 62.85 159.31 60.45
N LYS A 462 61.52 159.26 60.45
CA LYS A 462 60.68 160.45 60.46
C LYS A 462 60.84 161.23 61.78
N GLU A 463 61.03 160.54 62.90
CA GLU A 463 61.31 161.16 64.20
C GLU A 463 62.71 161.81 64.23
N GLU A 464 63.73 161.17 63.64
CA GLU A 464 65.07 161.75 63.46
C GLU A 464 65.10 162.98 62.52
N LEU A 465 64.30 163.01 61.45
CA LEU A 465 64.21 164.16 60.53
C LEU A 465 63.42 165.35 61.11
N THR A 466 62.76 165.18 62.26
CA THR A 466 62.03 166.24 62.97
C THR A 466 62.77 166.84 64.16
N LYS A 467 64.04 166.48 64.36
CA LYS A 467 64.99 167.14 65.28
C LYS A 467 66.12 167.77 64.50
#